data_AF-A0A8E2EV91-F1
#
_entry.id   AF-A0A8E2EV91-F1
#
_cell.length_a   1.000
_cell.length_b   1.000
_cell.length_c   1.000
_cell.angle_alpha   90.00
_cell.angle_beta   90.00
_cell.angle_gamma   90.00
#
_symmetry.space_group_name_H-M   'P 1'
#
loop_
_entity.id
_entity.type
_entity.pdbx_description
1 polymer ?
#
loop_
_entity_poly.entity_id
_entity_poly.type
_entity_poly.pdbx_seq_one_letter_code
_entity_poly.pdbx_strand_id
1 'polypeptide(L)'
;IEVFHSLHCLNMIRKEIYRDYYADLISMRPFWKIHIEHCLEALRQNIMCTSDLTPLGLEWVNGIMPVFEQPHTCRDFERLRAWAGK
;
A
#
# COMPACT_ATOMS: atom_id res chain seq x y z
N ILE A 1 -2.29 11.50 3.67
CA ILE A 1 -1.15 11.02 4.48
C ILE A 1 -0.62 9.76 3.81
N GLU A 2 0.70 9.65 3.67
CA GLU A 2 1.36 8.62 2.87
C GLU A 2 0.95 7.19 3.25
N VAL A 3 0.84 6.84 4.54
CA VAL A 3 0.42 5.49 4.96
C VAL A 3 -0.89 5.00 4.29
N PHE A 4 -1.87 5.89 4.10
CA PHE A 4 -3.13 5.52 3.45
C PHE A 4 -2.98 5.37 1.94
N HIS A 5 -2.09 6.17 1.33
CA HIS A 5 -1.75 6.04 -0.08
C HIS A 5 -0.98 4.74 -0.35
N SER A 6 0.03 4.42 0.46
CA SER A 6 0.79 3.17 0.32
C SER A 6 -0.10 1.94 0.53
N LEU A 7 -1.04 1.98 1.50
CA LEU A 7 -2.04 0.92 1.69
C LEU A 7 -3.00 0.79 0.49
N HIS A 8 -3.42 1.91 -0.11
CA HIS A 8 -4.23 1.92 -1.33
C HIS A 8 -3.47 1.27 -2.50
N CYS A 9 -2.22 1.68 -2.74
CA CYS A 9 -1.36 1.12 -3.78
C CYS A 9 -1.12 -0.38 -3.60
N LEU A 10 -0.84 -0.81 -2.36
CA LEU A 10 -0.66 -2.23 -2.05
C LEU A 10 -1.94 -3.04 -2.33
N ASN A 11 -3.12 -2.49 -2.05
CA ASN A 11 -4.39 -3.14 -2.38
C ASN A 11 -4.67 -3.18 -3.89
N MET A 12 -4.24 -2.17 -4.66
CA MET A 12 -4.33 -2.18 -6.12
C MET A 12 -3.45 -3.29 -6.71
N ILE A 13 -2.22 -3.45 -6.22
CA ILE A 13 -1.32 -4.55 -6.60
C ILE A 13 -1.94 -5.90 -6.26
N ARG A 14 -2.48 -6.06 -5.04
CA ARG A 14 -3.21 -7.28 -4.65
C ARG A 14 -4.31 -7.61 -5.65
N LYS A 15 -5.17 -6.64 -6.00
CA LYS A 15 -6.27 -6.85 -6.95
C LYS A 15 -5.78 -7.27 -8.34
N GLU A 16 -4.69 -6.69 -8.82
CA GLU A 16 -4.10 -7.04 -10.12
C GLU A 16 -3.49 -8.45 -10.13
N ILE A 17 -2.85 -8.88 -9.04
CA ILE A 17 -2.30 -10.24 -8.93
C ILE A 17 -3.44 -11.27 -8.90
N TYR A 18 -4.54 -10.95 -8.22
CA TYR A 18 -5.74 -11.78 -8.19
C TYR A 18 -6.70 -11.47 -9.31
N ARG A 19 -6.22 -10.86 -10.41
CA ARG A 19 -7.08 -10.42 -11.49
C ARG A 19 -8.00 -11.55 -11.95
N ASP A 20 -7.64 -12.81 -11.83
CA ASP A 20 -8.46 -13.96 -12.30
C ASP A 20 -9.51 -14.42 -11.31
N TYR A 21 -9.29 -14.18 -10.03
CA TYR A 21 -10.36 -14.24 -9.04
C TYR A 21 -11.36 -13.06 -9.23
N TYR A 22 -10.94 -11.99 -9.93
CA TYR A 22 -11.75 -10.81 -10.22
C TYR A 22 -12.14 -10.63 -11.73
N ALA A 23 -11.63 -11.47 -12.63
CA ALA A 23 -11.63 -11.40 -14.11
C ALA A 23 -10.89 -12.62 -14.74
N ASP A 24 -11.25 -13.83 -14.31
CA ASP A 24 -11.18 -15.14 -14.99
C ASP A 24 -9.91 -15.76 -15.66
N LEU A 25 -8.67 -15.24 -15.74
CA LEU A 25 -7.64 -15.88 -16.61
C LEU A 25 -6.13 -15.80 -16.25
N ILE A 26 -5.66 -16.45 -15.16
CA ILE A 26 -4.24 -16.80 -14.90
C ILE A 26 -4.18 -17.99 -13.92
N SER A 27 -3.65 -19.10 -14.41
CA SER A 27 -3.37 -20.30 -13.63
C SER A 27 -2.06 -20.13 -12.85
N MET A 28 -2.05 -19.35 -11.76
CA MET A 28 -0.89 -19.30 -10.84
C MET A 28 -0.69 -20.66 -10.15
N ARG A 29 0.55 -21.15 -10.09
CA ARG A 29 0.87 -22.36 -9.33
C ARG A 29 0.61 -22.11 -7.82
N PRO A 30 0.10 -23.10 -7.06
CA PRO A 30 -0.30 -22.91 -5.66
C PRO A 30 0.77 -22.29 -4.75
N PHE A 31 2.04 -22.69 -4.92
CA PHE A 31 3.16 -22.14 -4.14
C PHE A 31 3.36 -20.64 -4.37
N TRP A 32 3.33 -20.19 -5.63
CA TRP A 32 3.56 -18.79 -5.98
C TRP A 32 2.45 -17.90 -5.43
N LYS A 33 1.21 -18.38 -5.40
CA LYS A 33 0.09 -17.69 -4.77
C LYS A 33 0.35 -17.45 -3.28
N ILE A 34 0.70 -18.50 -2.52
CA ILE A 34 0.99 -18.38 -1.08
C ILE A 34 2.16 -17.43 -0.83
N HIS A 35 3.21 -17.49 -1.64
CA HIS A 35 4.38 -16.62 -1.52
C HIS A 35 4.00 -15.14 -1.71
N ILE A 36 3.18 -14.86 -2.71
CA ILE A 36 2.71 -13.50 -2.97
C ILE A 36 1.80 -13.00 -1.83
N GLU A 37 0.91 -13.84 -1.29
CA GLU A 37 0.03 -13.48 -0.16
C GLU A 37 0.83 -13.05 1.07
N HIS A 38 1.83 -13.84 1.44
CA HIS A 38 2.65 -13.49 2.60
C HIS A 38 3.50 -12.24 2.35
N CYS A 39 3.93 -12.00 1.09
CA CYS A 39 4.72 -10.82 0.73
C CYS A 39 3.87 -9.56 0.85
N LEU A 40 2.63 -9.62 0.35
CA LEU A 40 1.67 -8.54 0.50
C LEU A 40 1.36 -8.27 1.98
N GLU A 41 1.23 -9.30 2.81
CA GLU A 41 0.99 -9.13 4.25
C GLU A 41 2.21 -8.54 4.98
N ALA A 42 3.42 -8.98 4.66
CA ALA A 42 4.65 -8.41 5.23
C ALA A 42 4.80 -6.92 4.87
N LEU A 43 4.48 -6.56 3.61
CA LEU A 43 4.48 -5.16 3.16
C LEU A 43 3.40 -4.34 3.89
N ARG A 44 2.19 -4.90 4.05
CA ARG A 44 1.10 -4.24 4.80
C ARG A 44 1.51 -3.97 6.24
N GLN A 45 2.12 -4.95 6.91
CA GLN A 45 2.61 -4.81 8.27
C GLN A 45 3.73 -3.77 8.36
N ASN A 46 4.65 -3.73 7.38
CA ASN A 46 5.70 -2.72 7.34
C ASN A 46 5.12 -1.30 7.19
N ILE A 47 4.21 -1.09 6.23
CA ILE A 47 3.53 0.19 6.01
C ILE A 47 2.78 0.65 7.27
N MET A 48 2.10 -0.26 7.96
CA MET A 48 1.40 0.07 9.20
C MET A 48 2.35 0.30 10.38
N CYS A 49 3.49 -0.39 10.44
CA CYS A 49 4.49 -0.18 11.48
C CYS A 49 5.18 1.18 11.31
N THR A 50 5.55 1.54 10.07
CA THR A 50 6.14 2.84 9.78
C THR A 50 5.11 3.95 9.90
N SER A 51 3.86 3.74 9.46
CA SER A 51 2.77 4.71 9.62
C SER A 51 3.17 6.13 9.22
N ASP A 52 3.75 6.26 8.03
CA ASP A 52 4.27 7.53 7.56
C ASP A 52 3.19 8.62 7.52
N LEU A 53 3.41 9.67 8.32
CA LEU A 53 2.54 10.82 8.48
C LEU A 53 2.78 11.92 7.45
N THR A 54 3.81 11.76 6.62
CA THR A 54 4.22 12.79 5.69
C THR A 54 3.06 13.12 4.74
N PRO A 55 2.70 14.41 4.59
CA PRO A 55 1.80 14.84 3.54
C PRO A 55 2.37 14.42 2.19
N LEU A 56 1.54 13.82 1.34
CA LEU A 56 1.94 13.51 -0.03
C LEU A 56 2.13 14.83 -0.77
N GLY A 57 3.40 15.19 -1.00
CA GLY A 57 3.76 16.33 -1.82
C GLY A 57 3.29 16.08 -3.25
N LEU A 58 2.64 17.08 -3.84
CA LEU A 58 2.23 17.04 -5.24
C LEU A 58 3.05 18.08 -5.99
N GLU A 59 3.76 17.62 -7.02
CA GLU A 59 4.53 18.49 -7.91
C GLU A 59 3.89 18.50 -9.30
N TRP A 60 4.00 19.64 -9.96
CA TRP A 60 3.54 19.83 -11.33
C TRP A 60 4.71 19.61 -12.30
N VAL A 61 4.85 18.37 -12.76
CA VAL A 61 5.84 17.97 -13.78
C VAL A 61 5.10 17.11 -14.79
N ASN A 62 4.69 17.71 -15.92
CA ASN A 62 3.88 17.03 -16.94
C ASN A 62 2.58 16.38 -16.43
N GLY A 63 1.99 16.94 -15.36
CA GLY A 63 0.86 16.38 -14.64
C GLY A 63 1.07 16.50 -13.13
N ILE A 64 0.09 16.04 -12.33
CA ILE A 64 0.19 15.98 -10.87
C ILE A 64 0.95 14.70 -10.50
N MET A 65 2.18 14.84 -10.00
CA MET A 65 3.04 13.72 -9.61
C MET A 65 3.33 13.73 -8.10
N PRO A 66 3.31 12.56 -7.44
CA PRO A 66 3.68 12.43 -6.03
C PRO A 66 5.19 12.52 -5.80
N VAL A 67 5.59 13.13 -4.68
CA VAL A 67 6.97 13.22 -4.20
C VAL A 67 7.18 12.24 -3.04
N PHE A 68 8.13 11.32 -3.18
CA PHE A 68 8.31 10.19 -2.25
C PHE A 68 9.52 10.32 -1.32
N GLU A 69 10.43 11.26 -1.57
CA GLU A 69 11.66 11.39 -0.77
C GLU A 69 11.39 12.22 0.50
N GLN A 70 11.12 11.54 1.61
CA GLN A 70 10.75 12.14 2.89
C GLN A 70 11.29 11.32 4.09
N PRO A 71 11.62 11.95 5.24
CA PRO A 71 12.11 11.22 6.41
C PRO A 71 11.00 10.45 7.14
N HIS A 72 11.23 9.15 7.40
CA HIS A 72 10.24 8.24 7.98
C HIS A 72 10.48 7.94 9.49
N THR A 73 9.42 7.77 10.29
CA THR A 73 9.48 7.35 11.72
C THR A 73 8.34 6.38 12.05
N CYS A 74 8.56 5.32 12.84
CA CYS A 74 7.48 4.39 13.24
C CYS A 74 6.46 5.05 14.19
N ARG A 75 5.16 4.76 14.01
CA ARG A 75 4.05 5.37 14.79
C ARG A 75 2.94 4.35 15.08
N ASP A 76 2.07 4.69 16.04
CA ASP A 76 0.86 3.93 16.36
C ASP A 76 -0.21 4.11 15.26
N PHE A 77 -0.37 3.07 14.44
CA PHE A 77 -1.33 3.07 13.32
C PHE A 77 -2.78 3.22 13.77
N GLU A 78 -3.16 2.64 14.92
CA GLU A 78 -4.54 2.62 15.38
C GLU A 78 -5.01 4.01 15.82
N ARG A 79 -4.14 4.74 16.52
CA ARG A 79 -4.39 6.15 16.86
C ARG A 79 -4.51 7.01 15.62
N LEU A 80 -3.66 6.78 14.62
CA LEU A 80 -3.72 7.52 13.37
C LEU A 80 -5.02 7.26 12.59
N ARG A 81 -5.43 5.99 12.50
CA ARG A 81 -6.68 5.60 11.86
C ARG A 81 -7.89 6.25 12.53
N ALA A 82 -7.91 6.29 13.86
CA ALA A 82 -8.97 6.94 14.62
C ALA A 82 -9.02 8.46 14.41
N TRP A 83 -7.87 9.11 14.21
CA TRP A 83 -7.80 10.54 13.87
C TRP A 83 -8.28 10.82 12.44
N ALA A 84 -7.87 10.00 11.47
CA ALA A 84 -8.19 10.19 10.05
C ALA A 84 -9.63 9.81 9.66
N GLY A 85 -10.30 8.99 10.47
CA GLY A 85 -11.69 8.58 10.27
C GLY A 85 -12.75 9.59 10.76
N LYS A 86 -12.34 10.82 11.08
CA LYS A 86 -13.22 11.97 11.33
C LYS A 86 -13.23 12.89 10.12
#